data_AF-A0A843HIE8-F1
#
_entry.id   AF-A0A843HIE8-F1
#
_cell.length_a   1.000
_cell.length_b   1.000
_cell.length_c   1.000
_cell.angle_alpha   90.00
_cell.angle_beta   90.00
_cell.angle_gamma   90.00
#
_symmetry.space_group_name_H-M   'P 1'
#
loop_
_entity.id
_entity.type
_entity.pdbx_description
1 polymer ?
#
loop_
_entity_poly.entity_id
_entity_poly.type
_entity_poly.pdbx_seq_one_letter_code
_entity_poly.pdbx_strand_id
1 'polypeptide(L)'
;MNSTNKTKTSLAKFEEFFSTIYKDDVFEILEKYPDERSLTVNYEDLEMFDPDLADLLITKPDEVIAASQKAIKNIDPLMKEDMELNIRFENLTNNIPLSDLLSKYIGNFVSADGIIRKTDEIRPRIETAKFECRSCMRIHEVEQHSGNHITDPSLCSECGGRSFRLLQEESIYIDTQNARMQEPLENLSGGTEPKQMLLVLEDDLVDELNPGDKVRITGTLKTFREERSGKFKNYIYVNHIEPLEQEFEELELSEEDEERILELSRDPHIHDKIINSTAPSIKGHRDVKEAIALQLFGGTVQQLEDGTRLRGDLHILIVGDPGIGKSQILKYVSKLAPRSVYTSGK
;
A
#
# COMPACT_ATOMS: atom_id res chain seq x y z
N MET A 1 -18.15 32.72 -1.23
CA MET A 1 -17.76 32.20 -2.56
C MET A 1 -17.78 30.68 -2.46
N ASN A 2 -18.68 30.04 -3.21
CA ASN A 2 -19.28 28.74 -2.87
C ASN A 2 -18.39 27.52 -3.18
N SER A 3 -18.48 26.50 -2.32
CA SER A 3 -17.79 25.19 -2.44
C SER A 3 -18.00 24.55 -3.82
N THR A 4 -19.17 24.74 -4.43
CA THR A 4 -19.54 24.23 -5.76
C THR A 4 -18.71 24.78 -6.91
N ASN A 5 -18.13 25.98 -6.80
CA ASN A 5 -17.25 26.51 -7.84
C ASN A 5 -15.86 25.87 -7.76
N LYS A 6 -15.36 25.57 -6.56
CA LYS A 6 -14.04 24.92 -6.39
C LYS A 6 -14.03 23.49 -6.93
N THR A 7 -15.09 22.71 -6.70
CA THR A 7 -15.19 21.33 -7.20
C THR A 7 -15.26 21.26 -8.73
N LYS A 8 -15.88 22.25 -9.39
CA LYS A 8 -15.86 22.34 -10.86
C LYS A 8 -14.47 22.70 -11.39
N THR A 9 -13.74 23.53 -10.66
CA THR A 9 -12.37 23.90 -11.00
C THR A 9 -11.40 22.73 -10.83
N SER A 10 -11.54 21.91 -9.78
CA SER A 10 -10.69 20.73 -9.59
C SER A 10 -10.92 19.65 -10.65
N LEU A 11 -12.17 19.43 -11.09
CA LEU A 11 -12.48 18.47 -12.15
C LEU A 11 -11.75 18.81 -13.46
N ALA A 12 -11.89 20.05 -13.95
CA ALA A 12 -11.24 20.48 -15.20
C ALA A 12 -9.70 20.42 -15.12
N LYS A 13 -9.13 20.75 -13.95
CA LYS A 13 -7.69 20.62 -13.71
C LYS A 13 -7.23 19.16 -13.78
N PHE A 14 -7.99 18.22 -13.21
CA PHE A 14 -7.67 16.80 -13.32
C PHE A 14 -7.84 16.27 -14.75
N GLU A 15 -8.83 16.75 -15.50
CA GLU A 15 -8.99 16.40 -16.92
C GLU A 15 -7.74 16.81 -17.72
N GLU A 16 -7.21 18.01 -17.47
CA GLU A 16 -5.96 18.48 -18.07
C GLU A 16 -4.76 17.67 -17.58
N PHE A 17 -4.65 17.42 -16.26
CA PHE A 17 -3.56 16.64 -15.66
C PHE A 17 -3.44 15.24 -16.26
N PHE A 18 -4.53 14.47 -16.28
CA PHE A 18 -4.52 13.11 -16.80
C PHE A 18 -4.35 13.05 -18.32
N SER A 19 -4.87 14.02 -19.08
CA SER A 19 -4.70 14.04 -20.54
C SER A 19 -3.31 14.50 -21.00
N THR A 20 -2.52 15.11 -20.12
CA THR A 20 -1.19 15.63 -20.44
C THR A 20 -0.05 14.82 -19.85
N ILE A 21 -0.14 14.45 -18.56
CA ILE A 21 0.94 13.79 -17.82
C ILE A 21 0.74 12.26 -17.81
N TYR A 22 -0.46 11.81 -17.44
CA TYR A 22 -0.78 10.38 -17.23
C TYR A 22 -1.56 9.75 -18.39
N LYS A 23 -1.39 10.30 -19.60
CA LYS A 23 -2.24 9.91 -20.74
C LYS A 23 -2.04 8.44 -21.07
N ASP A 24 -0.79 8.02 -21.19
CA ASP A 24 -0.44 6.65 -21.58
C ASP A 24 -0.81 5.66 -20.49
N ASP A 25 -0.61 6.00 -19.21
CA ASP A 25 -1.02 5.18 -18.06
C ASP A 25 -2.55 4.97 -18.01
N VAL A 26 -3.31 6.02 -18.31
CA VAL A 26 -4.77 5.94 -18.43
C VAL A 26 -5.19 5.00 -19.56
N PHE A 27 -4.49 5.02 -20.71
CA PHE A 27 -4.77 4.07 -21.79
C PHE A 27 -4.42 2.64 -21.39
N GLU A 28 -3.28 2.42 -20.72
CA GLU A 28 -2.84 1.10 -20.30
C GLU A 28 -3.81 0.45 -19.30
N ILE A 29 -4.21 1.19 -18.26
CA ILE A 29 -5.16 0.66 -17.26
C ILE A 29 -6.53 0.35 -17.87
N LEU A 30 -6.94 1.13 -18.87
CA LEU A 30 -8.18 0.89 -19.61
C LEU A 30 -8.17 -0.41 -20.42
N GLU A 31 -7.01 -0.78 -20.98
CA GLU A 31 -6.84 -2.04 -21.71
C GLU A 31 -6.84 -3.25 -20.78
N LYS A 32 -6.30 -3.10 -19.56
CA LYS A 32 -6.19 -4.16 -18.55
C LYS A 32 -7.45 -4.33 -17.69
N TYR A 33 -8.38 -3.38 -17.75
CA TYR A 33 -9.64 -3.48 -17.01
C TYR A 33 -10.50 -4.65 -17.52
N PRO A 34 -11.14 -5.46 -16.64
CA PRO A 34 -11.34 -5.25 -15.20
C PRO A 34 -10.31 -5.92 -14.29
N ASP A 35 -9.27 -6.55 -14.85
CA ASP A 35 -8.29 -7.29 -14.05
C ASP A 35 -7.44 -6.33 -13.21
N GLU A 36 -7.01 -5.20 -13.79
CA GLU A 36 -6.44 -4.07 -13.05
C GLU A 36 -7.44 -2.92 -12.97
N ARG A 37 -7.60 -2.35 -11.76
CA ARG A 37 -8.63 -1.34 -11.47
C ARG A 37 -8.08 -0.06 -10.84
N SER A 38 -6.77 0.03 -10.64
CA SER A 38 -6.12 1.15 -9.99
C SER A 38 -5.17 1.88 -10.92
N LEU A 39 -5.27 3.21 -10.95
CA LEU A 39 -4.26 4.09 -11.52
C LEU A 39 -3.47 4.73 -10.39
N THR A 40 -2.17 4.48 -10.37
CA THR A 40 -1.24 5.10 -9.43
C THR A 40 -0.80 6.46 -9.95
N VAL A 41 -0.84 7.46 -9.07
CA VAL A 41 -0.50 8.85 -9.36
C VAL A 41 0.53 9.32 -8.34
N ASN A 42 1.67 9.79 -8.82
CA ASN A 42 2.70 10.37 -7.98
C ASN A 42 2.26 11.74 -7.47
N TYR A 43 2.29 11.92 -6.15
CA TYR A 43 1.96 13.19 -5.51
C TYR A 43 2.87 14.34 -5.97
N GLU A 44 4.15 14.07 -6.25
CA GLU A 44 5.10 15.09 -6.71
C GLU A 44 4.72 15.65 -8.09
N ASP A 45 4.20 14.81 -8.99
CA ASP A 45 3.69 15.26 -10.29
C ASP A 45 2.47 16.17 -10.13
N LEU A 46 1.57 15.83 -9.23
CA LEU A 46 0.40 16.64 -8.91
C LEU A 46 0.82 18.00 -8.32
N GLU A 47 1.80 18.00 -7.42
CA GLU A 47 2.34 19.21 -6.80
C GLU A 47 3.05 20.10 -7.83
N MET A 48 3.82 19.52 -8.75
CA MET A 48 4.48 20.24 -9.84
C MET A 48 3.47 20.83 -10.83
N PHE A 49 2.39 20.11 -11.12
CA PHE A 49 1.33 20.57 -12.01
C PHE A 49 0.48 21.68 -11.37
N ASP A 50 -0.01 21.47 -10.15
CA ASP A 50 -0.89 22.38 -9.46
C ASP A 50 -0.76 22.27 -7.92
N PRO A 51 0.05 23.14 -7.29
CA PRO A 51 0.26 23.12 -5.84
C PRO A 51 -1.03 23.29 -5.02
N ASP A 52 -1.99 24.08 -5.52
CA ASP A 52 -3.27 24.28 -4.82
C ASP A 52 -4.10 22.99 -4.79
N LEU A 53 -4.01 22.17 -5.86
CA LEU A 53 -4.69 20.88 -5.94
C LEU A 53 -4.03 19.84 -5.03
N ALA A 54 -2.70 19.85 -4.95
CA ALA A 54 -1.94 19.01 -4.02
C ALA A 54 -2.24 19.35 -2.54
N ASP A 55 -2.29 20.64 -2.19
CA ASP A 55 -2.74 21.09 -0.86
C ASP A 55 -4.20 20.70 -0.56
N LEU A 56 -5.05 20.73 -1.59
CA LEU A 56 -6.44 20.29 -1.46
C LEU A 56 -6.53 18.79 -1.22
N LEU A 57 -5.68 17.97 -1.85
CA LEU A 57 -5.61 16.53 -1.61
C LEU A 57 -5.30 16.24 -0.14
N ILE A 58 -4.34 16.97 0.44
CA ILE A 58 -3.98 16.82 1.87
C ILE A 58 -5.15 17.17 2.79
N THR A 59 -5.86 18.27 2.50
CA THR A 59 -6.89 18.81 3.41
C THR A 59 -8.29 18.27 3.19
N LYS A 60 -8.60 17.80 1.98
CA LYS A 60 -9.92 17.33 1.53
C LYS A 60 -9.80 16.12 0.57
N PRO A 61 -9.15 15.02 0.99
CA PRO A 61 -8.86 13.89 0.11
C PRO A 61 -10.10 13.29 -0.54
N ASP A 62 -11.19 13.11 0.22
CA ASP A 62 -12.43 12.50 -0.29
C ASP A 62 -13.03 13.34 -1.46
N GLU A 63 -12.94 14.68 -1.42
CA GLU A 63 -13.43 15.55 -2.51
C GLU A 63 -12.52 15.47 -3.75
N VAL A 64 -11.20 15.36 -3.53
CA VAL A 64 -10.19 15.38 -4.59
C VAL A 64 -10.12 14.05 -5.32
N ILE A 65 -10.12 12.93 -4.58
CA ILE A 65 -10.16 11.57 -5.15
C ILE A 65 -11.44 11.38 -5.97
N ALA A 66 -12.59 11.82 -5.45
CA ALA A 66 -13.84 11.75 -6.21
C ALA A 66 -13.82 12.62 -7.48
N ALA A 67 -13.13 13.77 -7.46
CA ALA A 67 -12.96 14.62 -8.63
C ALA A 67 -12.01 13.99 -9.66
N SER A 68 -10.92 13.35 -9.22
CA SER A 68 -9.97 12.68 -10.13
C SER A 68 -10.59 11.47 -10.81
N GLN A 69 -11.34 10.64 -10.10
CA GLN A 69 -12.11 9.53 -10.67
C GLN A 69 -13.09 10.01 -11.74
N LYS A 70 -13.81 11.10 -11.48
CA LYS A 70 -14.75 11.70 -12.45
C LYS A 70 -14.05 12.29 -13.67
N ALA A 71 -12.86 12.86 -13.50
CA ALA A 71 -12.10 13.44 -14.61
C ALA A 71 -11.72 12.37 -15.63
N ILE A 72 -11.25 11.20 -15.19
CA ILE A 72 -10.87 10.11 -16.10
C ILE A 72 -12.09 9.59 -16.87
N LYS A 73 -13.26 9.47 -16.22
CA LYS A 73 -14.52 9.11 -16.90
C LYS A 73 -14.90 10.09 -18.02
N ASN A 74 -14.49 11.36 -17.93
CA ASN A 74 -14.79 12.37 -18.95
C ASN A 74 -13.75 12.42 -20.08
N ILE A 75 -12.53 11.90 -19.86
CA ILE A 75 -11.44 11.97 -20.84
C ILE A 75 -11.66 11.00 -22.00
N ASP A 76 -12.09 9.77 -21.73
CA ASP A 76 -12.27 8.76 -22.78
C ASP A 76 -13.75 8.34 -22.95
N PRO A 77 -14.39 8.64 -24.09
CA PRO A 77 -15.73 8.15 -24.44
C PRO A 77 -15.86 6.63 -24.52
N LEU A 78 -14.75 5.88 -24.59
CA LEU A 78 -14.71 4.42 -24.58
C LEU A 78 -14.94 3.84 -23.18
N MET A 79 -14.82 4.65 -22.12
CA MET A 79 -15.22 4.21 -20.78
C MET A 79 -16.71 3.88 -20.76
N LYS A 80 -17.03 2.61 -20.48
CA LYS A 80 -18.41 2.20 -20.21
C LYS A 80 -18.88 2.91 -18.94
N GLU A 81 -20.15 3.29 -18.88
CA GLU A 81 -20.73 4.01 -17.72
C GLU A 81 -20.48 3.27 -16.39
N ASP A 82 -20.39 1.94 -16.44
CA ASP A 82 -20.20 1.06 -15.29
C ASP A 82 -18.73 0.88 -14.84
N MET A 83 -17.75 1.48 -15.53
CA MET A 83 -16.34 1.36 -15.14
C MET A 83 -16.02 2.27 -13.95
N GLU A 84 -15.42 1.69 -12.92
CA GLU A 84 -14.95 2.39 -11.73
C GLU A 84 -13.48 2.07 -11.48
N LEU A 85 -12.63 3.06 -11.77
CA LEU A 85 -11.20 3.02 -11.47
C LEU A 85 -10.92 3.70 -10.13
N ASN A 86 -9.98 3.12 -9.39
CA ASN A 86 -9.46 3.65 -8.15
C ASN A 86 -8.24 4.52 -8.46
N ILE A 87 -8.17 5.72 -7.87
CA ILE A 87 -7.01 6.60 -7.99
C ILE A 87 -6.20 6.49 -6.72
N ARG A 88 -4.97 6.02 -6.86
CA ARG A 88 -4.06 5.66 -5.78
C ARG A 88 -2.92 6.68 -5.77
N PHE A 89 -2.78 7.46 -4.72
CA PHE A 89 -1.72 8.47 -4.63
C PHE A 89 -0.52 7.94 -3.86
N GLU A 90 0.63 7.92 -4.53
CA GLU A 90 1.92 7.50 -3.97
C GLU A 90 2.83 8.69 -3.68
N ASN A 91 3.98 8.43 -3.04
CA ASN A 91 5.04 9.44 -2.79
C ASN A 91 4.58 10.70 -2.06
N LEU A 92 3.60 10.58 -1.16
CA LEU A 92 3.18 11.70 -0.32
C LEU A 92 4.33 12.15 0.59
N THR A 93 4.75 13.40 0.45
CA THR A 93 5.98 13.94 1.05
C THR A 93 5.97 13.93 2.59
N ASN A 94 4.80 13.94 3.22
CA ASN A 94 4.65 14.06 4.67
C ASN A 94 4.37 12.71 5.35
N ASN A 95 5.44 12.03 5.74
CA ASN A 95 5.38 10.80 6.53
C ASN A 95 5.31 11.10 8.03
N ILE A 96 4.24 10.67 8.69
CA ILE A 96 3.91 10.98 10.07
C ILE A 96 4.00 9.69 10.91
N PRO A 97 4.73 9.69 12.04
CA PRO A 97 4.74 8.54 12.96
C PRO A 97 3.32 8.18 13.42
N LEU A 98 3.02 6.88 13.57
CA LEU A 98 1.68 6.44 13.99
C LEU A 98 1.27 6.99 15.36
N SER A 99 2.25 7.24 16.23
CA SER A 99 2.03 7.88 17.53
C SER A 99 1.57 9.34 17.46
N ASP A 100 1.86 10.05 16.36
CA ASP A 100 1.52 11.46 16.15
C ASP A 100 0.21 11.67 15.39
N LEU A 101 -0.41 10.60 14.87
CA LEU A 101 -1.69 10.60 14.16
C LEU A 101 -2.90 10.81 15.11
N LEU A 102 -2.94 12.02 15.66
CA LEU A 102 -3.93 12.50 16.63
C LEU A 102 -5.03 13.35 15.95
N SER A 103 -5.83 14.03 16.76
CA SER A 103 -7.01 14.80 16.31
C SER A 103 -6.73 15.86 15.24
N LYS A 104 -5.52 16.44 15.22
CA LYS A 104 -5.13 17.46 14.22
C LYS A 104 -5.10 16.94 12.78
N TYR A 105 -5.03 15.62 12.58
CA TYR A 105 -4.95 14.99 11.26
C TYR A 105 -6.28 14.35 10.83
N ILE A 106 -7.33 14.39 11.66
CA ILE A 106 -8.62 13.77 11.29
C ILE A 106 -9.18 14.47 10.05
N GLY A 107 -9.49 13.67 9.04
CA GLY A 107 -9.97 14.12 7.73
C GLY A 107 -8.85 14.47 6.73
N ASN A 108 -7.60 14.52 7.18
CA ASN A 108 -6.47 14.81 6.29
C ASN A 108 -5.94 13.53 5.65
N PHE A 109 -5.32 13.70 4.49
CA PHE A 109 -4.50 12.70 3.83
C PHE A 109 -3.14 12.63 4.51
N VAL A 110 -2.73 11.42 4.90
CA VAL A 110 -1.52 11.17 5.67
C VAL A 110 -0.77 9.97 5.11
N SER A 111 0.54 9.97 5.29
CA SER A 111 1.40 8.81 5.05
C SER A 111 2.04 8.37 6.35
N ALA A 112 2.15 7.07 6.59
CA ALA A 112 2.76 6.52 7.79
C ALA A 112 3.39 5.14 7.56
N ASP A 113 4.60 4.98 8.09
CA ASP A 113 5.33 3.71 8.04
C ASP A 113 4.96 2.79 9.21
N GLY A 114 4.92 1.49 8.95
CA GLY A 114 4.72 0.50 10.01
C GLY A 114 4.91 -0.94 9.56
N ILE A 115 4.70 -1.84 10.52
CA ILE A 115 4.77 -3.29 10.34
C ILE A 115 3.37 -3.86 10.50
N ILE A 116 2.92 -4.66 9.55
CA ILE A 116 1.63 -5.34 9.63
C ILE A 116 1.69 -6.43 10.70
N ARG A 117 0.81 -6.32 11.69
CA ARG A 117 0.70 -7.28 12.80
C ARG A 117 -0.31 -8.39 12.53
N LYS A 118 -1.39 -8.04 11.84
CA LYS A 118 -2.52 -8.92 11.61
C LYS A 118 -3.36 -8.37 10.47
N THR A 119 -3.86 -9.27 9.64
CA THR A 119 -4.98 -9.05 8.73
C THR A 119 -6.19 -9.86 9.20
N ASP A 120 -7.38 -9.28 9.06
CA ASP A 120 -8.65 -9.95 9.31
C ASP A 120 -9.16 -10.64 8.03
N GLU A 121 -10.18 -11.48 8.15
CA GLU A 121 -10.88 -12.07 7.01
C GLU A 121 -11.54 -10.98 6.16
N ILE A 122 -11.53 -11.20 4.84
CA ILE A 122 -12.21 -10.36 3.85
C ILE A 122 -13.72 -10.47 4.07
N ARG A 123 -14.41 -9.32 4.07
CA ARG A 123 -15.86 -9.26 4.25
C ARG A 123 -16.50 -8.27 3.28
N PRO A 124 -17.66 -8.60 2.70
CA PRO A 124 -18.38 -7.65 1.87
C PRO A 124 -19.03 -6.57 2.74
N ARG A 125 -18.95 -5.33 2.28
CA ARG A 125 -19.60 -4.15 2.85
C ARG A 125 -20.53 -3.54 1.80
N ILE A 126 -21.68 -3.01 2.22
CA ILE A 126 -22.52 -2.23 1.30
C ILE A 126 -21.80 -0.90 1.05
N GLU A 127 -21.48 -0.64 -0.21
CA GLU A 127 -20.94 0.62 -0.69
C GLU A 127 -22.07 1.56 -1.09
N THR A 128 -22.99 1.09 -1.92
CA THR A 128 -24.18 1.85 -2.32
C THR A 128 -25.43 1.09 -1.91
N ALA A 129 -26.11 1.63 -0.89
CA ALA A 129 -27.33 1.04 -0.37
C ALA A 129 -28.54 1.53 -1.17
N LYS A 130 -29.37 0.59 -1.64
CA LYS A 130 -30.64 0.90 -2.30
C LYS A 130 -31.80 0.83 -1.30
N PHE A 131 -32.62 1.87 -1.28
CA PHE A 131 -33.73 2.03 -0.35
C PHE A 131 -35.04 2.25 -1.07
N GLU A 132 -36.05 1.46 -0.74
CA GLU A 132 -37.42 1.68 -1.21
C GLU A 132 -38.18 2.55 -0.20
N CYS A 133 -38.75 3.66 -0.67
CA CYS A 133 -39.65 4.48 0.14
C CYS A 133 -40.96 3.72 0.42
N ARG A 134 -41.33 3.53 1.68
CA ARG A 134 -42.56 2.80 2.04
C ARG A 134 -43.86 3.51 1.66
N SER A 135 -43.82 4.81 1.39
CA SER A 135 -44.99 5.61 1.05
C SER A 135 -45.30 5.65 -0.44
N CYS A 136 -44.27 5.70 -1.30
CA CYS A 136 -44.44 5.87 -2.74
C CYS A 136 -43.68 4.84 -3.60
N MET A 137 -43.00 3.87 -2.98
CA MET A 137 -42.25 2.77 -3.63
C MET A 137 -41.11 3.25 -4.55
N ARG A 138 -40.70 4.52 -4.48
CA ARG A 138 -39.53 5.03 -5.21
C ARG A 138 -38.24 4.51 -4.57
N ILE A 139 -37.27 4.15 -5.42
CA ILE A 139 -35.93 3.71 -5.01
C ILE A 139 -35.04 4.94 -4.83
N HIS A 140 -34.21 4.92 -3.79
CA HIS A 140 -33.20 5.91 -3.47
C HIS A 140 -31.87 5.20 -3.25
N GLU A 141 -30.80 5.73 -3.83
CA GLU A 141 -29.45 5.20 -3.64
C GLU A 141 -28.68 6.13 -2.70
N VAL A 142 -27.97 5.55 -1.73
CA VAL A 142 -27.17 6.31 -0.75
C VAL A 142 -25.82 5.63 -0.60
N GLU A 143 -24.76 6.38 -0.94
CA GLU A 143 -23.38 6.00 -0.68
C GLU A 143 -23.14 5.84 0.83
N GLN A 144 -22.51 4.75 1.20
CA GLN A 144 -22.23 4.35 2.56
C GLN A 144 -20.75 4.59 2.85
N HIS A 145 -20.43 5.62 3.60
CA HIS A 145 -19.04 5.92 4.01
C HIS A 145 -18.71 5.46 5.44
N SER A 146 -19.68 4.84 6.13
CA SER A 146 -19.60 4.45 7.54
C SER A 146 -19.68 2.93 7.69
N GLY A 147 -18.61 2.30 8.20
CA GLY A 147 -18.48 0.84 8.22
C GLY A 147 -19.40 0.10 9.21
N ASN A 148 -19.92 0.79 10.25
CA ASN A 148 -20.71 0.10 11.30
C ASN A 148 -22.21 0.30 11.18
N HIS A 149 -22.67 1.36 10.50
CA HIS A 149 -24.09 1.69 10.42
C HIS A 149 -24.45 2.05 8.99
N ILE A 150 -25.52 1.45 8.51
CA ILE A 150 -26.16 1.83 7.27
C ILE A 150 -26.88 3.15 7.50
N THR A 151 -26.56 4.13 6.67
CA THR A 151 -27.15 5.47 6.69
C THR A 151 -28.35 5.48 5.75
N ASP A 152 -29.54 5.61 6.33
CA ASP A 152 -30.79 5.74 5.59
C ASP A 152 -30.90 7.11 4.91
N PRO A 153 -31.67 7.24 3.80
CA PRO A 153 -32.04 8.53 3.26
C PRO A 153 -32.80 9.37 4.31
N SER A 154 -32.46 10.64 4.43
CA SER A 154 -33.11 11.52 5.42
C SER A 154 -34.57 11.87 5.07
N LEU A 155 -34.87 11.95 3.76
CA LEU A 155 -36.18 12.31 3.23
C LEU A 155 -36.34 11.79 1.81
N CYS A 156 -37.54 11.32 1.46
CA CYS A 156 -37.88 10.95 0.10
C CYS A 156 -38.07 12.23 -0.72
N SER A 157 -37.28 12.40 -1.80
CA SER A 157 -37.36 13.55 -2.71
C SER A 157 -38.71 13.71 -3.41
N GLU A 158 -39.51 12.63 -3.46
CA GLU A 158 -40.73 12.56 -4.26
C GLU A 158 -42.00 12.80 -3.44
N CYS A 159 -42.09 12.19 -2.25
CA CYS A 159 -43.30 12.24 -1.41
C CYS A 159 -43.07 12.83 -0.02
N GLY A 160 -41.84 13.18 0.35
CA GLY A 160 -41.51 13.69 1.69
C GLY A 160 -41.59 12.64 2.81
N GLY A 161 -41.76 11.36 2.47
CA GLY A 161 -41.72 10.26 3.44
C GLY A 161 -40.34 10.11 4.09
N ARG A 162 -40.31 9.59 5.33
CA ARG A 162 -39.08 9.33 6.10
C ARG A 162 -38.88 7.85 6.44
N SER A 163 -39.70 6.97 5.88
CA SER A 163 -39.65 5.54 6.15
C SER A 163 -39.18 4.81 4.90
N PHE A 164 -38.09 4.06 5.06
CA PHE A 164 -37.43 3.35 3.98
C PHE A 164 -37.29 1.87 4.33
N ARG A 165 -37.13 1.05 3.30
CA ARG A 165 -36.76 -0.36 3.39
C ARG A 165 -35.46 -0.55 2.62
N LEU A 166 -34.43 -1.06 3.29
CA LEU A 166 -33.19 -1.45 2.63
C LEU A 166 -33.45 -2.65 1.70
N LEU A 167 -33.04 -2.53 0.45
CA LEU A 167 -33.04 -3.57 -0.56
C LEU A 167 -31.64 -4.17 -0.63
N GLN A 168 -31.34 -5.12 0.25
CA GLN A 168 -30.00 -5.71 0.37
C GLN A 168 -29.56 -6.39 -0.94
N GLU A 169 -30.44 -7.16 -1.57
CA GLU A 169 -30.13 -7.92 -2.80
C GLU A 169 -29.87 -7.01 -4.01
N GLU A 170 -30.35 -5.77 -3.99
CA GLU A 170 -30.14 -4.78 -5.05
C GLU A 170 -29.04 -3.77 -4.72
N SER A 171 -28.48 -3.83 -3.51
CA SER A 171 -27.40 -2.94 -3.08
C SER A 171 -26.06 -3.36 -3.69
N ILE A 172 -25.17 -2.39 -3.89
CA ILE A 172 -23.83 -2.63 -4.42
C ILE A 172 -22.90 -2.90 -3.23
N TYR A 173 -22.10 -3.96 -3.36
CA TYR A 173 -21.16 -4.40 -2.34
C TYR A 173 -19.73 -4.21 -2.84
N ILE A 174 -18.85 -3.91 -1.89
CA ILE A 174 -17.41 -3.82 -2.05
C ILE A 174 -16.75 -4.74 -1.03
N ASP A 175 -15.68 -5.43 -1.44
CA ASP A 175 -14.89 -6.22 -0.51
C ASP A 175 -14.08 -5.29 0.39
N THR A 176 -14.04 -5.61 1.69
CA THR A 176 -13.33 -4.83 2.70
C THR A 176 -12.51 -5.76 3.58
N GLN A 177 -11.31 -5.32 3.93
CA GLN A 177 -10.43 -6.02 4.86
C GLN A 177 -9.87 -5.04 5.89
N ASN A 178 -9.83 -5.47 7.15
CA ASN A 178 -9.17 -4.72 8.20
C ASN A 178 -7.78 -5.28 8.45
N ALA A 179 -6.80 -4.40 8.62
CA ALA A 179 -5.46 -4.77 9.06
C ALA A 179 -5.03 -3.96 10.27
N ARG A 180 -4.09 -4.49 11.06
CA ARG A 180 -3.47 -3.76 12.17
C ARG A 180 -2.02 -3.52 11.86
N MET A 181 -1.64 -2.25 11.79
CA MET A 181 -0.27 -1.81 11.63
C MET A 181 0.31 -1.33 12.95
N GLN A 182 1.60 -1.56 13.16
CA GLN A 182 2.31 -1.16 14.37
C GLN A 182 3.60 -0.40 14.02
N GLU A 183 3.98 0.56 14.87
CA GLU A 183 5.28 1.23 14.76
C GLU A 183 6.45 0.23 14.81
N PRO A 184 7.49 0.45 13.97
CA PRO A 184 8.72 -0.33 14.03
C PRO A 184 9.41 -0.13 15.39
N LEU A 185 9.87 -1.23 16.00
CA LEU A 185 10.53 -1.18 17.32
C LEU A 185 11.85 -0.40 17.30
N GLU A 186 12.50 -0.32 16.14
CA GLU A 186 13.76 0.38 15.92
C GLU A 186 13.63 1.89 16.15
N ASN A 187 12.43 2.44 15.93
CA ASN A 187 12.13 3.86 16.09
C ASN A 187 11.72 4.22 17.54
N LEU A 188 11.61 3.24 18.44
CA LEU A 188 11.18 3.47 19.81
C LEU A 188 12.37 3.71 20.74
N SER A 189 12.25 4.75 21.57
CA SER A 189 13.14 4.94 22.72
C SER A 189 12.78 3.97 23.85
N GLY A 190 13.81 3.40 24.49
CA GLY A 190 13.69 2.24 25.38
C GLY A 190 12.61 2.37 26.47
N GLY A 191 11.52 1.60 26.31
CA GLY A 191 10.44 1.47 27.29
C GLY A 191 9.05 1.92 26.82
N THR A 192 8.95 2.60 25.67
CA THR A 192 7.66 3.06 25.12
C THR A 192 6.94 1.91 24.42
N GLU A 193 5.63 1.76 24.70
CA GLU A 193 4.81 0.78 24.00
C GLU A 193 4.52 1.27 22.58
N PRO A 194 4.78 0.44 21.54
CA PRO A 194 4.49 0.80 20.16
C PRO A 194 3.02 1.11 19.96
N LYS A 195 2.71 2.20 19.25
CA LYS A 195 1.32 2.48 18.85
C LYS A 195 0.90 1.56 17.72
N GLN A 196 -0.39 1.21 17.75
CA GLN A 196 -1.06 0.43 16.72
C GLN A 196 -2.13 1.28 16.06
N MET A 197 -2.28 1.10 14.76
CA MET A 197 -3.30 1.75 13.95
C MET A 197 -4.13 0.69 13.22
N LEU A 198 -5.44 0.90 13.20
CA LEU A 198 -6.35 0.13 12.36
C LEU A 198 -6.27 0.68 10.94
N LEU A 199 -6.14 -0.21 9.96
CA LEU A 199 -6.22 0.07 8.54
C LEU A 199 -7.53 -0.53 8.02
N VAL A 200 -8.19 0.19 7.12
CA VAL A 200 -9.36 -0.28 6.37
C VAL A 200 -9.00 -0.25 4.90
N LEU A 201 -9.00 -1.42 4.27
CA LEU A 201 -8.65 -1.66 2.87
C LEU A 201 -9.93 -2.03 2.12
N GLU A 202 -10.09 -1.54 0.89
CA GLU A 202 -11.27 -1.81 0.06
C GLU A 202 -10.87 -2.13 -1.38
N ASP A 203 -11.72 -2.90 -2.06
CA ASP A 203 -11.58 -3.31 -3.45
C ASP A 203 -10.23 -4.00 -3.75
N ASP A 204 -9.43 -3.47 -4.66
CA ASP A 204 -8.16 -4.03 -5.12
C ASP A 204 -7.03 -4.00 -4.08
N LEU A 205 -7.21 -3.33 -2.93
CA LEU A 205 -6.22 -3.34 -1.85
C LEU A 205 -6.41 -4.50 -0.86
N VAL A 206 -7.46 -5.29 -1.05
CA VAL A 206 -7.77 -6.43 -0.20
C VAL A 206 -6.80 -7.59 -0.53
N ASP A 207 -6.33 -8.27 0.51
CA ASP A 207 -5.35 -9.39 0.42
C ASP A 207 -3.91 -8.97 0.05
N GLU A 208 -3.66 -7.67 -0.11
CA GLU A 208 -2.34 -7.10 -0.44
C GLU A 208 -1.38 -7.00 0.75
N LEU A 209 -1.81 -7.37 1.97
CA LEU A 209 -1.01 -7.24 3.19
C LEU A 209 -0.85 -8.57 3.92
N ASN A 210 0.39 -8.90 4.27
CA ASN A 210 0.74 -10.06 5.08
C ASN A 210 1.29 -9.67 6.46
N PRO A 211 1.02 -10.47 7.51
CA PRO A 211 1.63 -10.25 8.82
C PRO A 211 3.17 -10.34 8.75
N GLY A 212 3.84 -9.26 9.09
CA GLY A 212 5.30 -9.13 9.04
C GLY A 212 5.76 -8.05 8.07
N ASP A 213 4.93 -7.69 7.09
CA ASP A 213 5.30 -6.75 6.03
C ASP A 213 5.62 -5.38 6.61
N LYS A 214 6.71 -4.79 6.11
CA LYS A 214 7.07 -3.40 6.38
C LYS A 214 6.55 -2.56 5.22
N VAL A 215 5.60 -1.69 5.53
CA VAL A 215 4.89 -0.91 4.51
C VAL A 215 4.79 0.54 4.92
N ARG A 216 4.71 1.41 3.93
CA ARG A 216 4.21 2.77 4.03
C ARG A 216 2.77 2.77 3.56
N ILE A 217 1.89 3.29 4.40
CA ILE A 217 0.47 3.39 4.10
C ILE A 217 0.12 4.85 3.89
N THR A 218 -0.48 5.14 2.75
CA THR A 218 -1.05 6.45 2.44
C THR A 218 -2.58 6.36 2.47
N GLY A 219 -3.24 7.30 3.13
CA GLY A 219 -4.70 7.30 3.22
C GLY A 219 -5.28 8.42 4.08
N THR A 220 -6.59 8.39 4.29
CA THR A 220 -7.31 9.41 5.06
C THR A 220 -7.45 8.97 6.51
N LEU A 221 -7.00 9.80 7.46
CA LEU A 221 -7.22 9.50 8.89
C LEU A 221 -8.68 9.76 9.26
N LYS A 222 -9.43 8.69 9.54
CA LYS A 222 -10.84 8.75 9.93
C LYS A 222 -11.00 8.32 11.39
N THR A 223 -12.18 8.58 11.95
CA THR A 223 -12.51 8.23 13.33
C THR A 223 -13.87 7.52 13.38
N PHE A 224 -14.00 6.54 14.26
CA PHE A 224 -15.28 5.90 14.55
C PHE A 224 -15.50 5.80 16.05
N ARG A 225 -16.78 5.73 16.44
CA ARG A 225 -17.17 5.53 17.83
C ARG A 225 -17.33 4.04 18.09
N GLU A 226 -16.54 3.50 19.00
CA GLU A 226 -16.63 2.11 19.42
C GLU A 226 -17.87 1.90 20.29
N GLU A 227 -18.78 1.01 19.89
CA GLU A 227 -20.07 0.81 20.57
C GLU A 227 -19.90 0.36 22.03
N ARG A 228 -18.96 -0.57 22.29
CA ARG A 228 -18.75 -1.15 23.63
C ARG A 228 -18.19 -0.15 24.64
N SER A 229 -17.28 0.72 24.21
CA SER A 229 -16.59 1.66 25.11
C SER A 229 -17.15 3.08 25.04
N GLY A 230 -17.90 3.40 23.98
CA GLY A 230 -18.36 4.74 23.64
C GLY A 230 -17.23 5.70 23.22
N LYS A 231 -15.97 5.26 23.20
CA LYS A 231 -14.80 6.07 22.87
C LYS A 231 -14.58 6.14 21.36
N PHE A 232 -13.99 7.24 20.92
CA PHE A 232 -13.53 7.40 19.55
C PHE A 232 -12.17 6.74 19.35
N LYS A 233 -12.02 6.06 18.22
CA LYS A 233 -10.76 5.45 17.78
C LYS A 233 -10.45 5.91 16.37
N ASN A 234 -9.18 6.24 16.13
CA ASN A 234 -8.70 6.61 14.81
C ASN A 234 -8.33 5.36 14.00
N TYR A 235 -8.48 5.45 12.69
CA TYR A 235 -8.06 4.46 11.72
C TYR A 235 -7.66 5.16 10.42
N ILE A 236 -6.84 4.52 9.61
CA ILE A 236 -6.52 5.00 8.26
C ILE A 236 -7.44 4.26 7.29
N TYR A 237 -8.20 5.03 6.52
CA TYR A 237 -8.87 4.53 5.33
C TYR A 237 -7.87 4.55 4.19
N VAL A 238 -7.40 3.37 3.80
CA VAL A 238 -6.21 3.22 2.97
C VAL A 238 -6.52 3.64 1.54
N ASN A 239 -5.66 4.49 0.99
CA ASN A 239 -5.69 4.83 -0.43
C ASN A 239 -4.57 4.12 -1.19
N HIS A 240 -3.36 3.99 -0.65
CA HIS A 240 -2.25 3.33 -1.33
C HIS A 240 -1.32 2.63 -0.34
N ILE A 241 -0.67 1.56 -0.79
CA ILE A 241 0.24 0.71 -0.02
C ILE A 241 1.56 0.67 -0.78
N GLU A 242 2.65 1.04 -0.10
CA GLU A 242 4.01 1.01 -0.64
C GLU A 242 4.86 0.06 0.22
N PRO A 243 5.31 -1.08 -0.31
CA PRO A 243 6.25 -1.97 0.38
C PRO A 243 7.59 -1.25 0.64
N LEU A 244 8.07 -1.25 1.90
CA LEU A 244 9.35 -0.62 2.28
C LEU A 244 10.52 -1.59 2.25
N GLU A 245 10.25 -2.87 2.43
CA GLU A 245 11.19 -3.95 2.15
C GLU A 245 10.71 -4.59 0.86
N GLN A 246 11.33 -4.22 -0.27
CA GLN A 246 11.12 -4.93 -1.52
C GLN A 246 11.48 -6.39 -1.30
N GLU A 247 10.46 -7.26 -1.32
CA GLU A 247 10.74 -8.67 -1.52
C GLU A 247 11.43 -8.78 -2.88
N PHE A 248 12.57 -9.47 -2.96
CA PHE A 248 13.33 -9.61 -4.21
C PHE A 248 12.53 -10.21 -5.37
N GLU A 249 11.32 -10.71 -5.11
CA GLU A 249 10.37 -11.22 -6.11
C GLU A 249 9.75 -10.10 -6.97
N GLU A 250 9.81 -8.83 -6.54
CA GLU A 250 9.27 -7.66 -7.26
C GLU A 250 10.34 -6.79 -7.96
N LEU A 251 11.60 -7.23 -8.01
CA LEU A 251 12.65 -6.50 -8.74
C LEU A 251 12.40 -6.60 -10.26
N GLU A 252 11.72 -5.62 -10.82
CA GLU A 252 11.66 -5.41 -12.26
C GLU A 252 13.04 -4.98 -12.76
N LEU A 253 13.73 -5.88 -13.46
CA LEU A 253 15.00 -5.59 -14.09
C LEU A 253 14.74 -4.76 -15.35
N SER A 254 15.28 -3.53 -15.38
CA SER A 254 15.30 -2.75 -16.61
C SER A 254 16.15 -3.47 -17.68
N GLU A 255 15.90 -3.19 -18.96
CA GLU A 255 16.74 -3.74 -20.05
C GLU A 255 18.22 -3.36 -19.85
N GLU A 256 18.50 -2.16 -19.31
CA GLU A 256 19.86 -1.72 -19.01
C GLU A 256 20.50 -2.55 -17.88
N ASP A 257 19.74 -2.92 -16.85
CA ASP A 257 20.23 -3.75 -15.76
C ASP A 257 20.50 -5.19 -16.23
N GLU A 258 19.64 -5.75 -17.08
CA GLU A 258 19.86 -7.06 -17.69
C GLU A 258 21.16 -7.10 -18.51
N GLU A 259 21.40 -6.09 -19.34
CA GLU A 259 22.63 -5.97 -20.13
C GLU A 259 23.86 -5.93 -19.21
N ARG A 260 23.84 -5.12 -18.15
CA ARG A 260 24.93 -5.03 -17.17
C ARG A 260 25.18 -6.34 -16.44
N ILE A 261 24.13 -7.06 -16.06
CA ILE A 261 24.24 -8.37 -15.41
C ILE A 261 24.89 -9.39 -16.38
N LEU A 262 24.46 -9.40 -17.64
CA LEU A 262 25.03 -10.27 -18.67
C LEU A 262 26.49 -9.93 -18.96
N GLU A 263 26.86 -8.65 -19.02
CA GLU A 263 28.27 -8.23 -19.14
C GLU A 263 29.11 -8.69 -17.95
N LEU A 264 28.62 -8.48 -16.72
CA LEU A 264 29.30 -8.91 -15.50
C LEU A 264 29.48 -10.43 -15.44
N SER A 265 28.49 -11.21 -15.90
CA SER A 265 28.56 -12.67 -15.92
C SER A 265 29.70 -13.21 -16.79
N ARG A 266 30.16 -12.42 -17.78
CA ARG A 266 31.23 -12.77 -18.71
C ARG A 266 32.61 -12.37 -18.20
N ASP A 267 32.71 -11.62 -17.11
CA ASP A 267 34.00 -11.20 -16.55
C ASP A 267 34.72 -12.40 -15.91
N PRO A 268 35.96 -12.75 -16.35
CA PRO A 268 36.74 -13.83 -15.76
C PRO A 268 37.02 -13.67 -14.25
N HIS A 269 36.93 -12.45 -13.71
CA HIS A 269 37.17 -12.13 -12.30
C HIS A 269 35.88 -11.92 -11.50
N ILE A 270 34.70 -12.26 -12.05
CA ILE A 270 33.42 -12.03 -11.39
C ILE A 270 33.35 -12.66 -9.99
N HIS A 271 33.91 -13.85 -9.83
CA HIS A 271 33.98 -14.55 -8.55
C HIS A 271 34.70 -13.71 -7.48
N ASP A 272 35.88 -13.20 -7.80
CA ASP A 272 36.66 -12.35 -6.88
C ASP A 272 35.95 -11.01 -6.62
N LYS A 273 35.27 -10.45 -7.62
CA LYS A 273 34.48 -9.22 -7.46
C LYS A 273 33.35 -9.40 -6.45
N ILE A 274 32.60 -10.50 -6.54
CA ILE A 274 31.51 -10.84 -5.60
C ILE A 274 32.04 -11.04 -4.17
N ILE A 275 33.15 -11.75 -4.01
CA ILE A 275 33.75 -11.97 -2.69
C ILE A 275 34.19 -10.63 -2.07
N ASN A 276 34.81 -9.77 -2.88
CA ASN A 276 35.30 -8.48 -2.41
C ASN A 276 34.16 -7.47 -2.12
N SER A 277 33.03 -7.56 -2.83
CA SER A 277 31.83 -6.77 -2.55
C SER A 277 31.07 -7.25 -1.31
N THR A 278 31.32 -8.48 -0.86
CA THR A 278 30.73 -9.01 0.37
C THR A 278 31.43 -8.40 1.61
N ALA A 279 30.68 -7.60 2.38
CA ALA A 279 31.13 -6.86 3.55
C ALA A 279 32.43 -6.07 3.30
N PRO A 280 32.42 -5.08 2.39
CA PRO A 280 33.64 -4.44 1.88
C PRO A 280 34.38 -3.63 2.96
N SER A 281 33.67 -3.22 4.01
CA SER A 281 34.22 -2.52 5.17
C SER A 281 35.14 -3.39 6.05
N ILE A 282 35.09 -4.71 5.91
CA ILE A 282 35.96 -5.64 6.66
C ILE A 282 37.10 -6.10 5.76
N LYS A 283 38.34 -5.81 6.17
CA LYS A 283 39.55 -6.23 5.46
C LYS A 283 39.88 -7.70 5.77
N GLY A 284 40.24 -8.47 4.74
CA GLY A 284 40.65 -9.87 4.89
C GLY A 284 39.46 -10.83 4.93
N HIS A 285 39.65 -11.98 5.58
CA HIS A 285 38.63 -13.04 5.74
C HIS A 285 38.01 -13.52 4.42
N ARG A 286 38.83 -13.64 3.36
CA ARG A 286 38.38 -14.02 2.02
C ARG A 286 37.52 -15.29 2.04
N ASP A 287 37.98 -16.34 2.70
CA ASP A 287 37.25 -17.62 2.76
C ASP A 287 35.88 -17.51 3.45
N VAL A 288 35.79 -16.66 4.48
CA VAL A 288 34.52 -16.41 5.19
C VAL A 288 33.56 -15.63 4.30
N LYS A 289 34.06 -14.61 3.59
CA LYS A 289 33.28 -13.82 2.64
C LYS A 289 32.81 -14.66 1.46
N GLU A 290 33.66 -15.55 0.96
CA GLU A 290 33.34 -16.49 -0.10
C GLU A 290 32.24 -17.46 0.33
N ALA A 291 32.36 -18.07 1.51
CA ALA A 291 31.31 -18.94 2.04
C ALA A 291 29.97 -18.20 2.16
N ILE A 292 29.98 -16.98 2.69
CA ILE A 292 28.79 -16.13 2.80
C ILE A 292 28.20 -15.79 1.42
N ALA A 293 29.04 -15.41 0.46
CA ALA A 293 28.59 -15.10 -0.90
C ALA A 293 27.89 -16.32 -1.52
N LEU A 294 28.50 -17.50 -1.43
CA LEU A 294 27.90 -18.75 -1.90
C LEU A 294 26.57 -19.06 -1.21
N GLN A 295 26.45 -18.78 0.09
CA GLN A 295 25.18 -18.93 0.82
C GLN A 295 24.11 -17.94 0.34
N LEU A 296 24.48 -16.70 0.03
CA LEU A 296 23.55 -15.68 -0.47
C LEU A 296 22.99 -16.04 -1.86
N PHE A 297 23.81 -16.62 -2.75
CA PHE A 297 23.33 -17.14 -4.03
C PHE A 297 22.50 -18.43 -3.89
N GLY A 298 22.73 -19.19 -2.81
CA GLY A 298 22.05 -20.46 -2.57
C GLY A 298 22.55 -21.59 -3.47
N GLY A 299 22.11 -22.81 -3.17
CA GLY A 299 22.35 -23.98 -4.00
C GLY A 299 21.10 -24.40 -4.77
N THR A 300 21.28 -25.28 -5.76
CA THR A 300 20.16 -25.84 -6.52
C THR A 300 19.52 -27.01 -5.77
N VAL A 301 18.20 -26.98 -5.65
CA VAL A 301 17.41 -28.13 -5.17
C VAL A 301 17.42 -29.19 -6.27
N GLN A 302 17.82 -30.41 -5.92
CA GLN A 302 17.80 -31.53 -6.87
C GLN A 302 16.78 -32.57 -6.43
N GLN A 303 16.02 -33.09 -7.38
CA GLN A 303 15.12 -34.21 -7.16
C GLN A 303 15.70 -35.44 -7.86
N LEU A 304 15.93 -36.49 -7.08
CA LEU A 304 16.43 -37.77 -7.58
C LEU A 304 15.30 -38.57 -8.24
N GLU A 305 15.67 -39.54 -9.06
CA GLU A 305 14.73 -40.42 -9.77
C GLU A 305 13.80 -41.21 -8.83
N ASP A 306 14.23 -41.41 -7.57
CA ASP A 306 13.45 -42.07 -6.52
C ASP A 306 12.47 -41.13 -5.78
N GLY A 307 12.40 -39.86 -6.18
CA GLY A 307 11.55 -38.83 -5.57
C GLY A 307 12.17 -38.11 -4.37
N THR A 308 13.38 -38.49 -3.94
CA THR A 308 14.08 -37.83 -2.83
C THR A 308 14.51 -36.41 -3.23
N ARG A 309 14.20 -35.43 -2.39
CA ARG A 309 14.61 -34.03 -2.56
C ARG A 309 15.90 -33.74 -1.79
N LEU A 310 16.95 -33.35 -2.50
CA LEU A 310 18.19 -32.83 -1.92
C LEU A 310 18.06 -31.32 -1.69
N ARG A 311 18.42 -30.87 -0.49
CA ARG A 311 18.37 -29.44 -0.12
C ARG A 311 19.41 -28.64 -0.91
N GLY A 312 19.03 -27.44 -1.34
CA GLY A 312 19.95 -26.45 -1.91
C GLY A 312 20.56 -25.53 -0.84
N ASP A 313 19.97 -25.48 0.35
CA ASP A 313 20.36 -24.52 1.38
C ASP A 313 21.70 -24.86 2.03
N LEU A 314 22.55 -23.85 2.13
CA LEU A 314 23.86 -23.91 2.78
C LEU A 314 23.74 -23.36 4.21
N HIS A 315 24.19 -24.13 5.20
CA HIS A 315 24.31 -23.67 6.58
C HIS A 315 25.78 -23.39 6.91
N ILE A 316 26.04 -22.21 7.45
CA ILE A 316 27.40 -21.76 7.79
C ILE A 316 27.48 -21.49 9.29
N LEU A 317 28.57 -21.95 9.91
CA LEU A 317 28.95 -21.62 11.28
C LEU A 317 30.30 -20.89 11.26
N ILE A 318 30.31 -19.62 11.70
CA ILE A 318 31.52 -18.81 11.77
C ILE A 318 32.04 -18.80 13.21
N VAL A 319 33.13 -19.52 13.46
CA VAL A 319 33.80 -19.57 14.77
C VAL A 319 35.09 -18.76 14.72
N GLY A 320 35.41 -18.06 15.82
CA GLY A 320 36.71 -17.42 15.97
C GLY A 320 36.77 -16.55 17.22
N ASP A 321 37.85 -15.78 17.36
CA ASP A 321 38.07 -14.93 18.53
C ASP A 321 37.14 -13.72 18.61
N PRO A 322 36.84 -13.22 19.82
CA PRO A 322 36.13 -11.94 19.99
C PRO A 322 36.85 -10.79 19.26
N GLY A 323 36.08 -9.84 18.72
CA GLY A 323 36.63 -8.62 18.12
C GLY A 323 37.09 -8.71 16.66
N ILE A 324 37.04 -9.88 16.02
CA ILE A 324 37.44 -10.05 14.60
C ILE A 324 36.36 -9.62 13.57
N GLY A 325 35.33 -8.88 14.01
CA GLY A 325 34.30 -8.36 13.09
C GLY A 325 33.19 -9.33 12.66
N LYS A 326 33.11 -10.56 13.22
CA LYS A 326 32.05 -11.55 12.88
C LYS A 326 30.63 -10.96 12.89
N SER A 327 30.27 -10.28 13.98
CA SER A 327 28.94 -9.67 14.11
C SER A 327 28.70 -8.54 13.11
N GLN A 328 29.74 -7.82 12.69
CA GLN A 328 29.61 -6.77 11.67
C GLN A 328 29.39 -7.37 10.28
N ILE A 329 30.10 -8.45 9.95
CA ILE A 329 29.87 -9.20 8.71
C ILE A 329 28.41 -9.69 8.68
N LEU A 330 27.94 -10.36 9.74
CA LEU A 330 26.57 -10.89 9.78
C LEU A 330 25.48 -9.80 9.70
N LYS A 331 25.71 -8.64 10.31
CA LYS A 331 24.81 -7.47 10.17
C LYS A 331 24.79 -6.88 8.77
N TYR A 332 25.88 -6.97 8.04
CA TYR A 332 25.91 -6.54 6.64
C TYR A 332 25.14 -7.53 5.76
N VAL A 333 25.37 -8.83 5.97
CA VAL A 333 24.65 -9.91 5.26
C VAL A 333 23.16 -9.84 5.50
N SER A 334 22.71 -9.54 6.73
CA SER A 334 21.28 -9.39 7.03
C SER A 334 20.62 -8.23 6.27
N LYS A 335 21.38 -7.22 5.86
CA LYS A 335 20.85 -6.11 5.03
C LYS A 335 20.86 -6.43 3.54
N LEU A 336 21.71 -7.36 3.12
CA LEU A 336 21.82 -7.79 1.72
C LEU A 336 20.81 -8.89 1.37
N ALA A 337 20.55 -9.80 2.30
CA ALA A 337 19.72 -10.96 2.03
C ALA A 337 18.24 -10.56 1.88
N PRO A 338 17.51 -11.17 0.91
CA PRO A 338 16.11 -10.85 0.61
C PRO A 338 15.19 -10.97 1.82
N ARG A 339 15.34 -12.09 2.55
CA ARG A 339 14.60 -12.35 3.78
C ARG A 339 15.62 -12.71 4.85
N SER A 340 15.72 -11.88 5.88
CA SER A 340 16.71 -12.09 6.93
C SER A 340 16.17 -11.70 8.31
N VAL A 341 16.55 -12.47 9.32
CA VAL A 341 16.26 -12.18 10.72
C VAL A 341 17.57 -12.25 11.50
N TYR A 342 18.04 -11.11 12.01
CA TYR A 342 19.24 -11.07 12.84
C TYR A 342 18.87 -11.18 14.32
N THR A 343 19.33 -12.25 14.98
CA THR A 343 19.16 -12.46 16.42
C THR A 343 20.50 -12.66 17.12
N SER A 344 20.63 -12.18 18.36
CA SER A 344 21.78 -12.48 19.22
C SER A 344 21.33 -13.37 20.38
N GLY A 345 22.05 -14.46 20.62
CA GLY A 345 21.90 -15.24 21.87
C GLY A 345 22.27 -14.37 23.08
N LYS A 346 21.61 -14.66 24.22
CA LYS A 346 21.95 -14.07 25.54
C LYS A 346 22.99 -14.91 26.26
#